data_AF-A0A257X7H7-F1
#
_entry.id   AF-A0A257X7H7-F1
#
_cell.length_a   1.000
_cell.length_b   1.000
_cell.length_c   1.000
_cell.angle_alpha   90.00
_cell.angle_beta   90.00
_cell.angle_gamma   90.00
#
_symmetry.space_group_name_H-M   'P 1'
#
loop_
_entity.id
_entity.type
_entity.pdbx_description
1 polymer ?
#
loop_
_entity_poly.entity_id
_entity_poly.type
_entity_poly.pdbx_seq_one_letter_code
_entity_poly.pdbx_strand_id
1 'polypeptide(L)'
;MKTPDENHPITLEREQARVRVLFEGHEIADSADVIVLREAGYPPVRYFPRDDVRMMFLRRTDKVTHCPYKGAAAYFTIYRDGQVIDNAVWSYEDPYSAVGGIGGRVAFYPQHVEFQVGDLAAEETDAIDVNAVVRHTDSGAGTSQAERWAPTVEDPSSQIVDEAPVVAQPYRETGSI
;
A
#
# COMPACT_ATOMS: atom_id res chain seq x y z
N MET A 1 -14.97 8.62 -24.83
CA MET A 1 -14.42 7.26 -24.96
C MET A 1 -13.94 7.08 -26.38
N LYS A 2 -12.67 6.72 -26.58
CA LYS A 2 -12.13 6.29 -27.87
C LYS A 2 -12.11 4.76 -27.91
N THR A 3 -12.54 4.18 -29.02
CA THR A 3 -12.36 2.75 -29.27
C THR A 3 -10.94 2.54 -29.79
N PRO A 4 -10.19 1.52 -29.34
CA PRO A 4 -8.92 1.15 -29.95
C PRO A 4 -9.14 0.87 -31.44
N ASP A 5 -8.40 1.54 -32.30
CA ASP A 5 -8.47 1.40 -33.76
C ASP A 5 -7.10 1.00 -34.33
N GLU A 6 -6.99 0.83 -35.66
CA GLU A 6 -5.75 0.39 -36.32
C GLU A 6 -4.55 1.32 -36.06
N ASN A 7 -4.77 2.60 -35.72
CA ASN A 7 -3.70 3.52 -35.34
C ASN A 7 -3.24 3.37 -33.88
N HIS A 8 -3.95 2.59 -33.08
CA HIS A 8 -3.66 2.37 -31.67
C HIS A 8 -4.15 0.98 -31.20
N PRO A 9 -3.52 -0.11 -31.69
CA PRO A 9 -3.93 -1.46 -31.33
C PRO A 9 -3.62 -1.72 -29.86
N ILE A 10 -4.65 -2.18 -29.14
CA ILE A 10 -4.53 -2.72 -27.79
C ILE A 10 -4.87 -4.21 -27.86
N THR A 11 -3.96 -5.06 -27.43
CA THR A 11 -4.20 -6.50 -27.31
C THR A 11 -4.14 -6.94 -25.86
N LEU A 12 -4.97 -7.93 -25.52
CA LEU A 12 -5.01 -8.58 -24.22
C LEU A 12 -4.71 -10.05 -24.42
N GLU A 13 -3.63 -10.52 -23.81
CA GLU A 13 -3.18 -11.92 -23.90
C GLU A 13 -3.07 -12.48 -22.49
N ARG A 14 -3.38 -13.78 -22.31
CA ARG A 14 -3.10 -14.45 -21.03
C ARG A 14 -1.63 -14.84 -20.99
N GLU A 15 -0.95 -14.50 -19.89
CA GLU A 15 0.37 -15.04 -19.60
C GLU A 15 0.22 -16.53 -19.28
N GLN A 16 1.03 -17.37 -19.92
CA GLN A 16 0.94 -18.83 -19.75
C GLN A 16 1.76 -19.32 -18.55
N ALA A 17 2.73 -18.51 -18.13
CA ALA A 17 3.55 -18.77 -16.97
C ALA A 17 2.94 -18.13 -15.71
N ARG A 18 3.18 -18.74 -14.55
CA ARG A 18 2.94 -18.10 -13.26
C ARG A 18 3.86 -16.89 -13.11
N VAL A 19 3.35 -15.82 -12.54
CA VAL A 19 4.11 -14.58 -12.32
C VAL A 19 4.02 -14.17 -10.86
N ARG A 20 5.19 -13.90 -10.27
CA ARG A 20 5.32 -13.27 -8.95
C ARG A 20 5.79 -11.84 -9.09
N VAL A 21 5.35 -11.01 -8.14
CA VAL A 21 5.78 -9.63 -7.98
C VAL A 21 6.41 -9.49 -6.62
N LEU A 22 7.66 -9.05 -6.57
CA LEU A 22 8.37 -8.77 -5.33
C LEU A 22 8.59 -7.28 -5.15
N PHE A 23 8.45 -6.83 -3.91
CA PHE A 23 8.83 -5.50 -3.46
C PHE A 23 9.88 -5.67 -2.37
N GLU A 24 11.10 -5.15 -2.62
CA GLU A 24 12.24 -5.30 -1.70
C GLU A 24 12.48 -6.76 -1.28
N GLY A 25 12.46 -7.68 -2.25
CA GLY A 25 12.65 -9.11 -2.01
C GLY A 25 11.43 -9.86 -1.43
N HIS A 26 10.34 -9.15 -1.14
CA HIS A 26 9.15 -9.78 -0.58
C HIS A 26 7.99 -9.89 -1.56
N GLU A 27 7.36 -11.06 -1.62
CA GLU A 27 6.21 -11.30 -2.49
C GLU A 27 5.00 -10.41 -2.09
N ILE A 28 4.48 -9.67 -3.06
CA ILE A 28 3.27 -8.84 -2.94
C ILE A 28 2.17 -9.23 -3.93
N ALA A 29 2.47 -10.06 -4.93
CA ALA A 29 1.48 -10.73 -5.77
C ALA A 29 2.04 -12.05 -6.32
N ASP A 30 1.18 -13.05 -6.50
CA ASP A 30 1.53 -14.33 -7.11
C ASP A 30 0.31 -14.92 -7.83
N SER A 31 0.36 -15.01 -9.16
CA SER A 31 -0.79 -15.42 -9.96
C SER A 31 -0.40 -16.25 -11.19
N ALA A 32 -1.26 -17.21 -11.51
CA ALA A 32 -1.26 -17.92 -12.80
C ALA A 32 -2.34 -17.40 -13.77
N ASP A 33 -3.14 -16.40 -13.38
CA ASP A 33 -4.17 -15.77 -14.21
C ASP A 33 -3.79 -14.32 -14.51
N VAL A 34 -2.64 -14.10 -15.15
CA VAL A 34 -2.16 -12.75 -15.49
C VAL A 34 -2.58 -12.37 -16.91
N ILE A 35 -3.12 -11.16 -17.06
CA ILE A 35 -3.40 -10.57 -18.37
C ILE A 35 -2.27 -9.61 -18.75
N VAL A 36 -1.67 -9.83 -19.91
CA VAL A 36 -0.68 -8.94 -20.51
C VAL A 36 -1.41 -8.01 -21.49
N LEU A 37 -1.39 -6.71 -21.20
CA LEU A 37 -1.85 -5.68 -22.11
C LEU A 37 -0.67 -5.16 -22.92
N ARG A 38 -0.81 -5.18 -24.25
CA ARG A 38 0.15 -4.56 -25.17
C ARG A 38 -0.53 -3.41 -25.89
N GLU A 39 0.16 -2.29 -25.96
CA GLU A 39 -0.30 -1.07 -26.60
C GLU A 39 0.86 -0.52 -27.43
N ALA A 40 0.59 -0.18 -28.69
CA ALA A 40 1.62 0.28 -29.60
C ALA A 40 2.42 1.46 -29.01
N GLY A 41 3.74 1.30 -28.93
CA GLY A 41 4.64 2.33 -28.41
C GLY A 41 4.89 2.28 -26.90
N TYR A 42 4.28 1.36 -26.16
CA TYR A 42 4.49 1.21 -24.71
C TYR A 42 4.98 -0.21 -24.35
N PRO A 43 5.77 -0.36 -23.27
CA PRO A 43 6.10 -1.66 -22.71
C PRO A 43 4.83 -2.44 -22.30
N PRO A 44 4.85 -3.78 -22.39
CA PRO A 44 3.73 -4.61 -21.95
C PRO A 44 3.45 -4.44 -20.45
N VAL A 45 2.18 -4.37 -20.09
CA VAL A 45 1.72 -4.23 -18.71
C VAL A 45 1.04 -5.51 -18.25
N ARG A 46 1.42 -6.01 -17.07
CA ARG A 46 0.83 -7.20 -16.46
C ARG A 46 -0.25 -6.82 -15.44
N TYR A 47 -1.44 -7.40 -15.60
CA TYR A 47 -2.61 -7.19 -14.77
C TYR A 47 -2.94 -8.48 -14.01
N PHE A 48 -2.87 -8.40 -12.69
CA PHE A 48 -3.10 -9.48 -11.74
C PHE A 48 -4.54 -9.39 -11.22
N PRO A 49 -5.24 -10.53 -11.02
CA PRO A 49 -6.52 -10.51 -10.34
C PRO A 49 -6.30 -10.02 -8.91
N ARG A 50 -7.24 -9.22 -8.39
CA ARG A 50 -7.07 -8.56 -7.08
C ARG A 50 -6.92 -9.57 -5.93
N ASP A 51 -7.52 -10.76 -6.06
CA ASP A 51 -7.44 -11.84 -5.06
C ASP A 51 -6.03 -12.46 -4.93
N ASP A 52 -5.23 -12.40 -6.00
CA ASP A 52 -3.85 -12.91 -6.00
C ASP A 52 -2.83 -11.86 -5.56
N VAL A 53 -3.30 -10.66 -5.23
CA VAL A 53 -2.48 -9.54 -4.75
C VAL A 53 -2.63 -9.40 -3.24
N ARG A 54 -1.52 -9.22 -2.53
CA ARG A 54 -1.50 -8.97 -1.08
C ARG A 54 -1.94 -7.54 -0.79
N MET A 55 -3.24 -7.27 -0.95
CA MET A 55 -3.83 -5.93 -0.81
C MET A 55 -3.60 -5.28 0.57
N MET A 56 -3.28 -6.06 1.61
CA MET A 56 -2.89 -5.53 2.93
C MET A 56 -1.68 -4.59 2.89
N PHE A 57 -0.80 -4.72 1.89
CA PHE A 57 0.35 -3.83 1.69
C PHE A 57 0.03 -2.64 0.78
N LEU A 58 -1.19 -2.55 0.25
CA LEU A 58 -1.59 -1.55 -0.73
C LEU A 58 -2.69 -0.65 -0.14
N ARG A 59 -2.45 0.66 -0.14
CA ARG A 59 -3.47 1.64 0.26
C ARG A 59 -3.88 2.49 -0.92
N ARG A 60 -5.18 2.56 -1.19
CA ARG A 60 -5.73 3.44 -2.22
C ARG A 60 -5.43 4.91 -1.90
N THR A 61 -5.08 5.67 -2.93
CA THR A 61 -4.88 7.13 -2.85
C THR A 61 -6.03 7.86 -3.51
N ASP A 62 -6.13 9.18 -3.28
CA ASP A 62 -7.11 10.04 -3.95
C ASP A 62 -6.73 10.34 -5.41
N LYS A 63 -5.55 9.88 -5.86
CA LYS A 63 -5.08 10.09 -7.22
C LYS A 63 -5.91 9.25 -8.19
N VAL A 64 -6.47 9.93 -9.19
CA VAL A 64 -7.13 9.30 -10.33
C VAL A 64 -6.61 9.95 -11.60
N THR A 65 -6.30 9.14 -12.62
CA THR A 65 -6.00 9.63 -13.97
C THR A 65 -7.02 9.09 -14.96
N HIS A 66 -7.33 9.89 -15.97
CA HIS A 66 -8.33 9.52 -16.97
C HIS A 66 -7.65 9.23 -18.32
N CYS A 67 -7.80 8.00 -18.80
CA CYS A 67 -7.35 7.59 -20.12
C CYS A 67 -8.55 7.53 -21.08
N PRO A 68 -8.49 8.18 -22.26
CA PRO A 68 -9.59 8.19 -23.22
C PRO A 68 -9.94 6.79 -23.78
N TYR A 69 -9.01 5.83 -23.71
CA TYR A 69 -9.17 4.46 -24.21
C TYR A 69 -9.51 3.44 -23.12
N LYS A 70 -9.18 3.72 -21.86
CA LYS A 70 -9.24 2.72 -20.78
C LYS A 70 -10.15 3.09 -19.61
N GLY A 71 -10.50 4.37 -19.46
CA GLY A 71 -11.32 4.87 -18.35
C GLY A 71 -10.48 5.49 -17.23
N ALA A 72 -10.99 5.43 -16.00
CA ALA A 72 -10.34 5.99 -14.82
C ALA A 72 -9.40 4.98 -14.16
N ALA A 73 -8.14 5.35 -13.98
CA ALA A 73 -7.16 4.59 -13.22
C ALA A 73 -7.13 5.07 -11.78
N ALA A 74 -7.41 4.17 -10.83
CA ALA A 74 -7.19 4.37 -9.40
C ALA A 74 -5.76 3.97 -9.04
N TYR A 75 -5.12 4.71 -8.13
CA TYR A 75 -3.75 4.45 -7.70
C TYR A 75 -3.68 3.95 -6.25
N PHE A 76 -2.62 3.20 -5.96
CA PHE A 76 -2.33 2.68 -4.63
C PHE A 76 -0.85 2.93 -4.30
N THR A 77 -0.60 3.23 -3.04
CA THR A 77 0.74 3.31 -2.44
C THR A 77 1.08 1.96 -1.81
N ILE A 78 2.33 1.52 -2.01
CA ILE A 78 2.87 0.31 -1.35
C ILE A 78 3.41 0.71 0.02
N TYR A 79 3.05 -0.05 1.05
CA TYR A 79 3.56 0.07 2.42
C TYR A 79 4.06 -1.29 2.90
N ARG A 80 5.37 -1.42 3.10
CA ARG A 80 5.97 -2.64 3.65
C ARG A 80 7.35 -2.36 4.23
N ASP A 81 7.69 -2.98 5.36
CA ASP A 81 9.02 -2.93 5.99
C ASP A 81 9.59 -1.51 6.16
N GLY A 82 8.71 -0.56 6.50
CA GLY A 82 9.08 0.85 6.69
C GLY A 82 9.28 1.64 5.39
N GLN A 83 9.15 1.01 4.22
CA GLN A 83 9.19 1.68 2.94
C GLN A 83 7.79 2.07 2.45
N VAL A 84 7.73 3.23 1.79
CA VAL A 84 6.50 3.81 1.25
C VAL A 84 6.77 4.31 -0.17
N ILE A 85 6.15 3.69 -1.18
CA ILE A 85 6.26 4.13 -2.58
C ILE A 85 4.90 4.59 -3.07
N ASP A 86 4.76 5.91 -3.20
CA ASP A 86 3.49 6.53 -3.57
C ASP A 86 3.08 6.24 -5.02
N ASN A 87 1.82 5.84 -5.18
CA ASN A 87 1.21 5.59 -6.49
C ASN A 87 2.00 4.57 -7.35
N ALA A 88 2.66 3.60 -6.72
CA ALA A 88 3.45 2.55 -7.38
C ALA A 88 2.59 1.50 -8.10
N VAL A 89 1.29 1.49 -7.82
CA VAL A 89 0.34 0.49 -8.30
C VAL A 89 -0.90 1.20 -8.81
N TRP A 90 -1.54 0.64 -9.83
CA TRP A 90 -2.81 1.15 -10.35
C TRP A 90 -3.78 0.04 -10.72
N SER A 91 -5.05 0.41 -10.83
CA SER A 91 -6.13 -0.47 -11.26
C SER A 91 -7.15 0.33 -12.07
N TYR A 92 -7.66 -0.27 -13.13
CA TYR A 92 -8.88 0.21 -13.80
C TYR A 92 -10.05 -0.55 -13.20
N GLU A 93 -10.77 0.05 -12.25
CA GLU A 93 -11.86 -0.62 -11.54
C GLU A 93 -13.10 -0.78 -12.42
N ASP A 94 -13.38 0.24 -13.25
CA ASP A 94 -14.48 0.25 -14.22
C ASP A 94 -13.94 0.68 -15.59
N PRO A 95 -13.20 -0.19 -16.29
CA PRO A 95 -12.65 0.14 -17.60
C PRO A 95 -13.73 0.14 -18.68
N TYR A 96 -13.44 0.80 -19.79
CA TYR A 96 -14.28 0.70 -20.97
C TYR A 96 -14.34 -0.74 -21.53
N SER A 97 -15.47 -1.07 -22.17
CA SER A 97 -15.76 -2.44 -22.65
C SER A 97 -14.68 -3.05 -23.55
N ALA A 98 -14.01 -2.23 -24.36
CA ALA A 98 -12.91 -2.67 -25.24
C ALA A 98 -11.72 -3.27 -24.48
N VAL A 99 -11.52 -2.88 -23.22
CA VAL A 99 -10.47 -3.40 -22.33
C VAL A 99 -11.08 -4.03 -21.06
N GLY A 100 -12.32 -4.52 -21.13
CA GLY A 100 -13.04 -5.08 -19.98
C GLY A 100 -12.32 -6.23 -19.28
N GLY A 101 -11.45 -6.96 -19.99
CA GLY A 101 -10.66 -8.07 -19.42
C GLY A 101 -9.69 -7.68 -18.30
N ILE A 102 -9.36 -6.40 -18.16
CA ILE A 102 -8.52 -5.87 -17.07
C ILE A 102 -9.33 -5.22 -15.93
N GLY A 103 -10.66 -5.30 -15.97
CA GLY A 103 -11.54 -4.70 -14.94
C GLY A 103 -11.25 -5.23 -13.55
N GLY A 104 -11.00 -4.32 -12.61
CA GLY A 104 -10.69 -4.64 -11.21
C GLY A 104 -9.31 -5.26 -10.98
N ARG A 105 -8.57 -5.58 -12.05
CA ARG A 105 -7.20 -6.13 -11.97
C ARG A 105 -6.20 -5.04 -11.58
N VAL A 106 -5.08 -5.47 -11.02
CA VAL A 106 -4.04 -4.62 -10.43
C VAL A 106 -2.76 -4.73 -11.25
N ALA A 107 -2.10 -3.61 -11.52
CA ALA A 107 -0.84 -3.53 -12.22
C ALA A 107 0.20 -2.74 -11.42
N PHE A 108 1.48 -3.10 -11.58
CA PHE A 108 2.60 -2.55 -10.85
C PHE A 108 3.57 -1.83 -11.79
N TYR A 109 4.17 -0.75 -11.30
CA TYR A 109 5.21 -0.04 -12.04
C TYR A 109 6.53 -0.82 -11.95
N PRO A 110 7.12 -1.25 -13.08
CA PRO A 110 8.29 -2.13 -13.10
C PRO A 110 9.56 -1.51 -12.50
N GLN A 111 9.62 -0.18 -12.37
CA GLN A 111 10.74 0.48 -11.69
C GLN A 111 10.69 0.38 -10.16
N HIS A 112 9.58 -0.10 -9.59
CA HIS A 112 9.38 -0.21 -8.13
C HIS A 112 9.25 -1.65 -7.65
N VAL A 113 9.17 -2.62 -8.55
CA VAL A 113 8.97 -4.03 -8.21
C VAL A 113 9.80 -4.92 -9.12
N GLU A 114 10.09 -6.13 -8.66
CA GLU A 114 10.69 -7.18 -9.47
C GLU A 114 9.59 -8.15 -9.96
N PHE A 115 9.62 -8.49 -11.24
CA PHE A 115 8.76 -9.52 -11.82
C PHE A 115 9.55 -10.82 -12.01
N GLN A 116 9.02 -11.91 -11.46
CA GLN A 116 9.54 -13.25 -11.63
C GLN A 116 8.53 -14.07 -12.45
N VAL A 117 8.95 -14.66 -13.57
CA VAL A 117 8.08 -15.37 -14.51
C VAL A 117 8.54 -16.81 -14.66
N GLY A 118 7.60 -17.76 -14.54
CA GLY A 118 7.86 -19.19 -14.70
C GLY A 118 7.96 -19.95 -13.38
N ASP A 119 8.32 -21.23 -13.47
CA ASP A 119 8.54 -22.11 -12.32
C ASP A 119 9.88 -21.78 -11.65
N LEU A 120 9.92 -20.64 -10.97
CA LEU A 120 10.94 -20.38 -9.97
C LEU A 120 10.40 -20.98 -8.68
N ALA A 121 10.95 -22.15 -8.31
CA ALA A 121 10.74 -22.72 -6.99
C ALA A 121 10.87 -21.58 -5.98
N ALA A 122 9.83 -21.39 -5.16
CA ALA A 122 9.91 -20.44 -4.06
C ALA A 122 11.05 -20.95 -3.18
N GLU A 123 12.23 -20.35 -3.31
CA GLU A 123 13.20 -20.38 -2.22
C GLU A 123 12.45 -19.69 -1.07
N GLU A 124 11.97 -20.54 -0.18
CA GLU A 124 11.13 -20.24 0.98
C GLU A 124 11.66 -18.95 1.61
N THR A 125 10.93 -17.84 1.47
CA THR A 125 11.32 -16.60 2.13
C THR A 125 11.11 -16.86 3.60
N ASP A 126 12.20 -17.19 4.30
CA ASP A 126 12.29 -17.52 5.73
C ASP A 126 11.26 -16.68 6.50
N ALA A 127 10.11 -17.29 6.77
CA ALA A 127 9.17 -16.76 7.74
C ALA A 127 9.96 -16.74 9.04
N ILE A 128 10.35 -15.55 9.50
CA ILE A 128 10.99 -15.38 10.80
C ILE A 128 10.12 -16.12 11.81
N ASP A 129 10.64 -17.24 12.33
CA ASP A 129 9.99 -18.00 13.39
C ASP A 129 9.97 -17.14 14.65
N VAL A 130 8.81 -16.52 14.90
CA VAL A 130 8.59 -15.65 16.07
C VAL A 130 8.60 -16.46 17.38
N ASN A 131 8.72 -17.79 17.33
CA ASN A 131 8.81 -18.66 18.51
C ASN A 131 10.25 -18.89 19.00
N ALA A 132 11.28 -18.38 18.31
CA ALA A 132 12.68 -18.60 18.69
C ALA A 132 13.20 -17.71 19.85
N VAL A 133 12.44 -16.73 20.34
CA VAL A 133 12.83 -15.89 21.51
C VAL A 133 12.14 -16.38 22.80
N VAL A 134 12.27 -17.66 23.13
CA VAL A 134 12.12 -18.13 24.50
C VAL A 134 13.15 -19.22 24.78
N ARG A 135 14.28 -18.83 25.40
CA ARG A 135 15.02 -19.62 26.40
C ARG A 135 16.23 -18.84 26.94
N HIS A 136 16.11 -18.32 28.15
CA HIS A 136 16.66 -19.04 29.30
C HIS A 136 16.05 -18.51 30.60
N THR A 137 15.58 -19.45 31.41
CA THR A 137 15.20 -19.30 32.82
C THR A 137 16.42 -18.97 33.67
N ASP A 138 16.31 -18.01 34.57
CA ASP A 138 17.07 -18.03 35.83
C ASP A 138 16.10 -18.03 37.02
N SER A 139 16.34 -18.99 37.89
CA SER A 139 15.56 -19.30 39.07
C SER A 139 16.07 -18.45 40.24
N GLY A 140 15.46 -17.29 40.44
CA GLY A 140 15.66 -16.49 41.66
C GLY A 140 14.63 -16.84 42.72
N ALA A 141 14.96 -17.75 43.64
CA ALA A 141 14.24 -17.89 44.90
C ALA A 141 14.47 -16.63 45.75
N GLY A 142 13.41 -15.86 46.01
CA GLY A 142 13.51 -14.63 46.80
C GLY A 142 12.16 -14.22 47.37
N THR A 143 11.80 -14.78 48.52
CA THR A 143 10.74 -14.23 49.38
C THR A 143 11.22 -12.90 49.97
N SER A 144 10.47 -11.81 49.80
CA SER A 144 10.38 -10.70 50.77
C SER A 144 9.24 -9.73 50.40
N GLN A 145 8.32 -9.52 51.35
CA GLN A 145 7.46 -8.33 51.42
C GLN A 145 8.34 -7.08 51.55
N ALA A 146 7.89 -5.95 50.99
CA ALA A 146 7.62 -4.72 51.76
C ALA A 146 7.50 -3.47 50.87
N GLU A 147 6.45 -2.71 51.21
CA GLU A 147 6.39 -1.25 51.28
C GLU A 147 6.20 -0.37 50.01
N ARG A 148 5.19 0.49 50.20
CA ARG A 148 4.62 1.52 49.33
C ARG A 148 5.68 2.50 48.85
N TRP A 149 5.66 2.84 47.57
CA TRP A 149 6.37 4.03 47.07
C TRP A 149 5.45 5.25 47.12
N ALA A 150 5.97 6.36 47.65
CA ALA A 150 5.30 7.66 47.75
C ALA A 150 5.43 8.46 46.43
N PRO A 151 4.45 9.31 46.06
CA PRO A 151 4.49 10.03 44.78
C PRO A 151 5.62 11.07 44.75
N THR A 152 6.46 11.03 43.71
CA THR A 152 7.45 12.09 43.43
C THR A 152 6.73 13.28 42.79
N VAL A 153 6.21 14.17 43.63
CA VAL A 153 5.89 15.54 43.22
C VAL A 153 6.76 16.46 44.06
N GLU A 154 7.72 17.12 43.43
CA GLU A 154 8.44 18.24 44.01
C GLU A 154 8.29 19.44 43.07
N ASP A 155 7.47 20.39 43.49
CA ASP A 155 7.40 21.77 43.00
C ASP A 155 8.47 22.60 43.73
N PRO A 156 9.11 23.57 43.07
CA PRO A 156 9.10 24.89 43.70
C PRO A 156 8.95 26.07 42.71
N SER A 157 7.79 26.72 42.82
CA SER A 157 7.63 28.13 43.24
C SER A 157 8.00 29.28 42.30
N SER A 158 6.93 29.99 41.95
CA SER A 158 6.77 31.46 41.97
C SER A 158 7.22 32.28 40.76
N GLN A 159 6.25 32.71 39.95
CA GLN A 159 5.82 34.12 39.95
C GLN A 159 4.39 34.26 39.41
N ILE A 160 3.54 34.86 40.23
CA ILE A 160 2.16 35.27 39.94
C ILE A 160 2.20 36.62 39.24
N VAL A 161 1.49 36.77 38.11
CA VAL A 161 0.71 38.00 37.84
C VAL A 161 -0.69 37.63 37.36
N ASP A 162 -1.63 38.19 38.11
CA ASP A 162 -3.07 38.28 37.92
C ASP A 162 -3.44 38.86 36.54
N GLU A 163 -4.39 38.26 35.82
CA GLU A 163 -5.69 38.88 35.49
C GLU A 163 -6.56 37.90 34.67
N ALA A 164 -7.81 37.72 35.08
CA ALA A 164 -8.87 36.99 34.36
C ALA A 164 -9.94 38.01 33.88
N PRO A 165 -11.06 37.59 33.26
CA PRO A 165 -11.25 36.84 32.01
C PRO A 165 -12.22 37.58 31.05
N VAL A 166 -12.25 37.28 29.74
CA VAL A 166 -13.44 37.63 28.92
C VAL A 166 -13.78 36.55 27.90
N VAL A 167 -14.97 35.97 28.07
CA VAL A 167 -15.76 35.20 27.10
C VAL A 167 -16.33 36.14 26.04
N ALA A 168 -16.27 35.80 24.74
CA ALA A 168 -17.38 35.97 23.77
C ALA A 168 -17.00 35.57 22.31
N GLN A 169 -17.55 34.43 21.87
CA GLN A 169 -18.09 34.01 20.55
C GLN A 169 -17.59 34.63 19.19
N PRO A 170 -18.23 34.36 18.01
CA PRO A 170 -17.56 33.74 16.87
C PRO A 170 -17.28 34.71 15.70
N TYR A 171 -16.32 34.35 14.86
CA TYR A 171 -16.00 35.07 13.63
C TYR A 171 -17.18 35.08 12.64
N ARG A 172 -17.68 36.28 12.31
CA ARG A 172 -18.44 36.56 11.09
C ARG A 172 -17.61 37.43 10.14
N GLU A 173 -17.54 36.95 8.91
CA GLU A 173 -17.65 37.65 7.62
C GLU A 173 -16.81 38.91 7.33
N THR A 174 -16.09 38.85 6.21
CA THR A 174 -16.15 39.91 5.19
C THR A 174 -15.85 39.34 3.81
N GLY A 175 -16.91 39.10 3.03
CA GLY A 175 -16.87 39.13 1.57
C GLY A 175 -17.33 40.50 1.09
N SER A 176 -16.53 41.17 0.27
CA SER A 176 -16.92 42.38 -0.47
C SER A 176 -16.13 42.42 -1.77
N ILE A 177 -16.83 42.16 -2.87
CA ILE A 177 -17.12 43.05 -4.02
C ILE A 177 -17.68 42.18 -5.14
#